data_AF-A0A194UMR4-F1
#
_entry.id   AF-A0A194UMR4-F1
#
_cell.length_a   1.000
_cell.length_b   1.000
_cell.length_c   1.000
_cell.angle_alpha   90.00
_cell.angle_beta   90.00
_cell.angle_gamma   90.00
#
_symmetry.space_group_name_H-M   'P 1'
#
loop_
_entity.id
_entity.type
_entity.pdbx_description
1 polymer ?
#
loop_
_entity_poly.entity_id
_entity_poly.type
_entity_poly.pdbx_seq_one_letter_code
_entity_poly.pdbx_strand_id
1 'polypeptide(L)'
;METAHYQTSSFESPHNNVHNSVGCSNGTMYDLNWSAFDPIFMLHHANLDRLIAVWQAIYPDSKVFNITDFEDALYGTAAGDVSADTPLKPFYNQDGSFHTSNSVRNISTFGYTYPELQLSNAENTYINPDDLADFVRLKVNSLYSGEPVSYSTTRRFMSKRSLQSRRPPSRKTWSVAISVEKAELPLPATVRCYVDNSLVGKMALLAVPATGITHSTIPLDAALSAASLDLACEDDVTQYLDQKLRFEVQEGDGTPIQINSMPSLELIVQDQDFTPRQSDREFPTYGATNRHPWKVGGSGERVRGLV
;
A
#
# COMPACT_ATOMS: atom_id res chain seq x y z
N MET A 1 -1.95 0.95 10.32
CA MET A 1 -1.40 -0.27 10.92
C MET A 1 -2.07 -1.41 10.24
N GLU A 2 -1.29 -2.42 9.90
CA GLU A 2 -1.79 -3.72 9.51
C GLU A 2 -2.78 -4.21 10.58
N THR A 3 -4.00 -4.53 10.14
CA THR A 3 -5.05 -5.08 11.03
C THR A 3 -5.50 -6.39 10.41
N ALA A 4 -5.80 -7.39 11.25
CA ALA A 4 -6.30 -8.68 10.77
C ALA A 4 -7.65 -8.58 9.99
N HIS A 5 -8.39 -7.47 10.12
CA HIS A 5 -9.67 -7.27 9.41
C HIS A 5 -9.54 -6.93 7.93
N TYR A 6 -8.44 -6.32 7.49
CA TYR A 6 -8.29 -5.88 6.10
C TYR A 6 -7.29 -6.77 5.38
N GLN A 7 -7.81 -7.61 4.48
CA GLN A 7 -7.04 -8.58 3.69
C GLN A 7 -6.37 -7.94 2.45
N THR A 8 -5.98 -6.67 2.54
CA THR A 8 -5.40 -5.89 1.44
C THR A 8 -4.16 -5.14 1.92
N SER A 9 -3.33 -4.66 0.99
CA SER A 9 -2.16 -3.87 1.33
C SER A 9 -2.53 -2.63 2.16
N SER A 10 -1.83 -2.45 3.29
CA SER A 10 -1.98 -1.30 4.19
C SER A 10 -0.92 -0.22 3.89
N PHE A 11 -1.00 0.93 4.57
CA PHE A 11 0.09 1.93 4.55
C PHE A 11 1.43 1.40 5.06
N GLU A 12 1.40 0.34 5.88
CA GLU A 12 2.58 -0.26 6.50
C GLU A 12 3.41 -1.06 5.50
N SER A 13 2.76 -1.75 4.55
CA SER A 13 3.41 -2.57 3.54
C SER A 13 4.44 -1.78 2.68
N PRO A 14 4.08 -0.66 2.01
CA PRO A 14 5.06 0.16 1.30
C PRO A 14 6.01 0.91 2.25
N HIS A 15 5.59 1.23 3.48
CA HIS A 15 6.48 1.81 4.50
C HIS A 15 7.64 0.87 4.84
N ASN A 16 7.37 -0.43 5.02
CA ASN A 16 8.36 -1.44 5.33
C ASN A 16 9.41 -1.57 4.21
N ASN A 17 8.96 -1.46 2.96
CA ASN A 17 9.86 -1.49 1.80
C ASN A 17 10.87 -0.34 1.81
N VAL A 18 10.48 0.85 2.27
CA VAL A 18 11.41 2.00 2.40
C VAL A 18 12.41 1.78 3.52
N HIS A 19 11.97 1.28 4.68
CA HIS A 19 12.87 0.87 5.77
C HIS A 19 13.96 -0.08 5.26
N ASN A 20 13.55 -1.15 4.57
CA ASN A 20 14.49 -2.13 4.04
C ASN A 20 15.39 -1.56 2.94
N SER A 21 14.86 -0.68 2.09
CA SER A 21 15.64 -0.12 0.97
C SER A 21 16.69 0.90 1.44
N VAL A 22 16.39 1.68 2.47
CA VAL A 22 17.34 2.65 3.04
C VAL A 22 18.35 1.96 3.95
N GLY A 23 17.89 1.00 4.76
CA GLY A 23 18.77 0.25 5.66
C GLY A 23 19.64 -0.81 4.97
N CYS A 24 19.28 -1.26 3.78
CA CYS A 24 19.92 -2.40 3.11
C CYS A 24 19.93 -3.63 4.06
N SER A 25 21.01 -4.42 4.12
CA SER A 25 21.05 -5.64 4.94
C SER A 25 21.34 -5.39 6.43
N ASN A 26 22.17 -4.39 6.76
CA ASN A 26 22.68 -4.20 8.14
C ASN A 26 22.63 -2.72 8.61
N GLY A 27 21.92 -1.85 7.92
CA GLY A 27 21.81 -0.43 8.27
C GLY A 27 20.78 -0.17 9.37
N THR A 28 20.90 0.99 10.01
CA THR A 28 20.02 1.44 11.11
C THR A 28 18.55 1.43 10.72
N MET A 29 18.20 1.88 9.52
CA MET A 29 16.80 1.87 9.05
C MET A 29 16.20 0.46 8.85
N TYR A 30 17.04 -0.57 8.72
CA TYR A 30 16.60 -1.97 8.60
C TYR A 30 16.22 -2.57 9.95
N ASP A 31 17.05 -2.32 10.97
CA ASP A 31 16.83 -2.82 12.33
C ASP A 31 15.89 -1.89 13.11
N LEU A 32 14.69 -2.37 13.45
CA LEU A 32 13.71 -1.60 14.20
C LEU A 32 14.22 -1.06 15.54
N ASN A 33 15.18 -1.75 16.19
CA ASN A 33 15.77 -1.29 17.45
C ASN A 33 16.60 -0.01 17.27
N TRP A 34 17.10 0.23 16.06
CA TRP A 34 18.00 1.35 15.75
C TRP A 34 17.42 2.32 14.70
N SER A 35 16.32 1.97 14.05
CA SER A 35 15.74 2.74 12.95
C SER A 35 15.47 4.20 13.32
N ALA A 36 14.90 4.45 14.49
CA ALA A 36 14.59 5.79 14.97
C ALA A 36 15.82 6.67 15.29
N PHE A 37 17.04 6.08 15.35
CA PHE A 37 18.28 6.83 15.53
C PHE A 37 18.84 7.39 14.21
N ASP A 38 18.37 6.91 13.07
CA ASP A 38 18.72 7.47 11.77
C ASP A 38 17.87 8.72 11.50
N PRO A 39 18.46 9.90 11.21
CA PRO A 39 17.68 11.11 10.92
C PRO A 39 16.66 10.96 9.80
N ILE A 40 16.90 10.08 8.81
CA ILE A 40 15.96 9.85 7.71
C ILE A 40 14.66 9.18 8.18
N PHE A 41 14.66 8.51 9.34
CA PHE A 41 13.48 7.92 9.95
C PHE A 41 12.36 8.94 10.11
N MET A 42 12.68 10.11 10.67
CA MET A 42 11.68 11.15 10.92
C MET A 42 11.15 11.74 9.61
N LEU A 43 11.98 11.85 8.56
CA LEU A 43 11.54 12.32 7.25
C LEU A 43 10.63 11.30 6.55
N HIS A 44 10.98 10.01 6.65
CA HIS A 44 10.16 8.90 6.14
C HIS A 44 8.79 8.86 6.84
N HIS A 45 8.77 8.91 8.18
CA HIS A 45 7.54 8.88 8.96
C HIS A 45 6.70 10.17 8.82
N ALA A 46 7.33 11.33 8.60
CA ALA A 46 6.60 12.55 8.23
C ALA A 46 5.88 12.40 6.88
N ASN A 47 6.50 11.72 5.90
CA ASN A 47 5.82 11.42 4.64
C ASN A 47 4.73 10.35 4.81
N LEU A 48 4.90 9.37 5.70
CA LEU A 48 3.84 8.41 6.03
C LEU A 48 2.62 9.11 6.65
N ASP A 49 2.85 9.99 7.62
CA ASP A 49 1.79 10.82 8.22
C ASP A 49 1.10 11.70 7.16
N ARG A 50 1.88 12.32 6.26
CA ARG A 50 1.33 13.05 5.10
C ARG A 50 0.42 12.17 4.24
N LEU A 51 0.82 10.95 3.91
CA LEU A 51 0.01 10.03 3.10
C LEU A 51 -1.30 9.66 3.81
N ILE A 52 -1.26 9.43 5.12
CA ILE A 52 -2.44 9.16 5.94
C ILE A 52 -3.36 10.39 5.96
N ALA A 53 -2.83 11.58 6.19
CA ALA A 53 -3.61 12.82 6.24
C ALA A 53 -4.27 13.14 4.88
N VAL A 54 -3.56 12.91 3.77
CA VAL A 54 -4.08 12.98 2.40
C VAL A 54 -5.23 12.00 2.21
N TRP A 55 -5.09 10.75 2.64
CA TRP A 55 -6.15 9.75 2.54
C TRP A 55 -7.37 10.11 3.39
N GLN A 56 -7.16 10.56 4.64
CA GLN A 56 -8.21 11.03 5.55
C GLN A 56 -8.99 12.24 4.99
N ALA A 57 -8.33 13.10 4.21
CA ALA A 57 -8.96 14.22 3.53
C ALA A 57 -9.87 13.77 2.38
N ILE A 58 -9.51 12.69 1.68
CA ILE A 58 -10.29 12.11 0.58
C ILE A 58 -11.48 11.27 1.10
N TYR A 59 -11.28 10.57 2.22
CA TYR A 59 -12.25 9.67 2.85
C TYR A 59 -12.61 10.14 4.27
N PRO A 60 -13.33 11.27 4.41
CA PRO A 60 -13.54 11.92 5.71
C PRO A 60 -14.36 11.09 6.70
N ASP A 61 -15.18 10.16 6.21
CA ASP A 61 -15.98 9.26 7.05
C ASP A 61 -15.19 8.04 7.56
N SER A 62 -13.97 7.84 7.05
CA SER A 62 -13.12 6.68 7.36
C SER A 62 -11.86 7.05 8.14
N LYS A 63 -11.79 8.26 8.72
CA LYS A 63 -10.58 8.79 9.35
C LYS A 63 -10.04 7.97 10.52
N VAL A 64 -10.89 7.19 11.17
CA VAL A 64 -10.55 6.37 12.33
C VAL A 64 -11.19 5.00 12.15
N PHE A 65 -10.44 3.95 12.47
CA PHE A 65 -10.96 2.59 12.52
C PHE A 65 -11.95 2.45 13.67
N ASN A 66 -13.15 1.96 13.37
CA ASN A 66 -14.16 1.63 14.38
C ASN A 66 -14.16 0.13 14.68
N ILE A 67 -12.95 -0.42 14.80
CA ILE A 67 -12.69 -1.84 14.93
C ILE A 67 -11.98 -2.05 16.27
N THR A 68 -12.28 -3.17 16.91
CA THR A 68 -11.52 -3.70 18.04
C THR A 68 -10.84 -4.98 17.58
N ASP A 69 -9.53 -5.02 17.75
CA ASP A 69 -8.68 -6.17 17.42
C ASP A 69 -8.02 -6.73 18.66
N PHE A 70 -7.71 -8.03 18.64
CA PHE A 70 -6.86 -8.62 19.66
C PHE A 70 -5.42 -8.59 19.18
N GLU A 71 -4.54 -7.89 19.90
CA GLU A 71 -3.14 -7.72 19.54
C GLU A 71 -2.22 -8.33 20.62
N ASP A 72 -1.05 -8.77 20.19
CA ASP A 72 0.02 -9.20 21.09
C ASP A 72 0.65 -8.01 21.84
N ALA A 73 1.44 -8.31 22.86
CA ALA A 73 2.08 -7.28 23.67
C ALA A 73 3.14 -6.52 22.87
N LEU A 74 3.05 -5.18 22.91
CA LEU A 74 4.08 -4.24 22.47
C LEU A 74 4.75 -3.61 23.68
N TYR A 75 5.85 -2.86 23.46
CA TYR A 75 6.63 -2.25 24.54
C TYR A 75 5.79 -1.40 25.53
N GLY A 76 4.82 -0.63 25.02
CA GLY A 76 3.95 0.24 25.83
C GLY A 76 2.53 -0.29 26.09
N THR A 77 2.13 -1.35 25.40
CA THR A 77 0.74 -1.82 25.33
C THR A 77 0.71 -3.31 25.60
N ALA A 78 0.01 -3.73 26.66
CA ALA A 78 -0.15 -5.15 26.97
C ALA A 78 -0.98 -5.84 25.88
N ALA A 79 -0.79 -7.14 25.72
CA ALA A 79 -1.63 -7.95 24.85
C ALA A 79 -3.10 -7.83 25.26
N GLY A 80 -4.00 -7.82 24.29
CA GLY A 80 -5.43 -7.69 24.50
C GLY A 80 -6.12 -6.86 23.42
N ASP A 81 -7.33 -6.43 23.74
CA ASP A 81 -8.17 -5.65 22.83
C ASP A 81 -7.59 -4.24 22.59
N VAL A 82 -7.33 -3.93 21.32
CA VAL A 82 -6.87 -2.63 20.82
C VAL A 82 -7.98 -2.01 19.98
N SER A 83 -8.31 -0.76 20.27
CA SER A 83 -9.30 0.04 19.55
C SER A 83 -8.81 1.48 19.36
N ALA A 84 -9.64 2.33 18.76
CA ALA A 84 -9.34 3.75 18.62
C ALA A 84 -9.16 4.52 19.96
N ASP A 85 -9.58 3.92 21.07
CA ASP A 85 -9.48 4.47 22.43
C ASP A 85 -8.29 3.90 23.22
N THR A 86 -7.55 2.95 22.66
CA THR A 86 -6.37 2.38 23.33
C THR A 86 -5.29 3.47 23.51
N PRO A 87 -4.71 3.60 24.72
CA PRO A 87 -3.63 4.55 24.98
C PRO A 87 -2.40 4.34 24.09
N LEU A 88 -2.01 5.38 23.35
CA LEU A 88 -0.78 5.46 22.55
C LEU A 88 0.40 5.86 23.45
N LYS A 89 0.85 4.93 24.31
CA LYS A 89 1.98 5.20 25.19
C LYS A 89 3.29 5.33 24.39
N PRO A 90 4.25 6.17 24.84
CA PRO A 90 4.24 6.97 26.07
C PRO A 90 3.75 8.42 25.85
N PHE A 91 2.94 8.69 24.83
CA PHE A 91 2.61 10.06 24.43
C PHE A 91 1.47 10.64 25.28
N TYR A 92 1.80 11.63 26.10
CA TYR A 92 0.83 12.34 26.94
C TYR A 92 0.18 13.50 26.21
N ASN A 93 -1.12 13.67 26.46
CA ASN A 93 -1.87 14.87 26.14
C ASN A 93 -1.66 15.95 27.22
N GLN A 94 -2.10 17.19 26.95
CA GLN A 94 -1.92 18.34 27.85
C GLN A 94 -2.57 18.17 29.22
N ASP A 95 -3.63 17.36 29.32
CA ASP A 95 -4.35 17.06 30.56
C ASP A 95 -3.70 15.93 31.39
N GLY A 96 -2.56 15.38 30.93
CA GLY A 96 -1.86 14.28 31.59
C GLY A 96 -2.43 12.90 31.30
N SER A 97 -3.49 12.78 30.50
CA SER A 97 -3.91 11.49 29.92
C SER A 97 -2.98 11.07 28.78
N PHE A 98 -3.00 9.80 28.38
CA PHE A 98 -2.32 9.38 27.16
C PHE A 98 -3.14 9.75 25.93
N HIS A 99 -2.47 10.13 24.84
CA HIS A 99 -3.10 10.24 23.54
C HIS A 99 -3.74 8.91 23.12
N THR A 100 -4.83 8.98 22.37
CA THR A 100 -5.48 7.86 21.67
C THR A 100 -5.59 8.18 20.17
N SER A 101 -5.89 7.18 19.33
CA SER A 101 -6.16 7.40 17.91
C SER A 101 -7.26 8.45 17.69
N ASN A 102 -8.28 8.45 18.54
CA ASN A 102 -9.34 9.47 18.52
C ASN A 102 -8.83 10.89 18.82
N SER A 103 -7.87 11.04 19.74
CA SER A 103 -7.30 12.35 20.09
C SER A 103 -6.38 12.91 19.00
N VAL A 104 -5.74 12.04 18.20
CA VAL A 104 -4.70 12.44 17.23
C VAL A 104 -5.16 12.45 15.78
N ARG A 105 -6.41 12.04 15.49
CA ARG A 105 -6.97 11.96 14.13
C ARG A 105 -7.01 13.28 13.35
N ASN A 106 -6.89 14.42 14.03
CA ASN A 106 -6.85 15.75 13.42
C ASN A 106 -5.46 16.35 13.63
N ILE A 107 -4.64 16.34 12.59
CA ILE A 107 -3.25 16.84 12.66
C ILE A 107 -3.15 18.33 13.03
N SER A 108 -4.19 19.11 12.75
CA SER A 108 -4.25 20.54 13.11
C SER A 108 -4.16 20.78 14.62
N THR A 109 -4.53 19.79 15.45
CA THR A 109 -4.38 19.84 16.91
C THR A 109 -2.92 20.02 17.32
N PHE A 110 -1.98 19.58 16.50
CA PHE A 110 -0.54 19.65 16.74
C PHE A 110 0.15 20.83 16.03
N GLY A 111 -0.63 21.74 15.42
CA GLY A 111 -0.11 22.97 14.84
C GLY A 111 0.63 22.81 13.50
N TYR A 112 0.45 21.69 12.80
CA TYR A 112 1.02 21.48 11.47
C TYR A 112 -0.03 21.06 10.44
N THR A 113 0.37 21.14 9.16
CA THR A 113 -0.41 20.69 8.00
C THR A 113 0.54 20.43 6.81
N TYR A 114 0.00 19.93 5.69
CA TYR A 114 0.75 19.63 4.48
C TYR A 114 0.28 20.47 3.28
N PRO A 115 1.15 20.78 2.30
CA PRO A 115 0.78 21.58 1.13
C PRO A 115 -0.43 21.06 0.35
N GLU A 116 -0.62 19.73 0.30
CA GLU A 116 -1.74 19.09 -0.39
C GLU A 116 -3.07 19.31 0.30
N LEU A 117 -3.06 19.72 1.57
CA LEU A 117 -4.25 20.05 2.35
C LEU A 117 -4.56 21.55 2.30
N GLN A 118 -3.63 22.37 1.80
CA GLN A 118 -3.77 23.83 1.75
C GLN A 118 -4.40 24.31 0.44
N LEU A 119 -5.71 24.59 0.48
CA LEU A 119 -6.42 25.28 -0.58
C LEU A 119 -6.08 26.79 -0.53
N SER A 120 -5.29 27.28 -1.48
CA SER A 120 -4.94 28.70 -1.58
C SER A 120 -6.02 29.49 -2.34
N ASN A 121 -7.15 29.77 -1.70
CA ASN A 121 -8.07 30.81 -2.16
C ASN A 121 -8.23 31.86 -1.05
N ALA A 122 -8.40 33.13 -1.45
CA ALA A 122 -8.27 34.35 -0.63
C ALA A 122 -9.22 34.47 0.58
N GLU A 123 -10.03 33.46 0.88
CA GLU A 123 -10.89 33.38 2.06
C GLU A 123 -10.68 32.01 2.70
N ASN A 124 -9.80 32.00 3.70
CA ASN A 124 -9.17 30.84 4.32
C ASN A 124 -10.16 30.01 5.17
N THR A 125 -11.23 29.47 4.58
CA THR A 125 -12.24 28.69 5.30
C THR A 125 -12.74 27.53 4.43
N TYR A 126 -12.51 26.30 4.87
CA TYR A 126 -13.17 25.13 4.31
C TYR A 126 -14.68 25.31 4.51
N ILE A 127 -15.45 25.34 3.42
CA ILE A 127 -16.92 25.38 3.52
C ILE A 127 -17.47 23.95 3.61
N ASN A 128 -16.79 22.94 3.04
CA ASN A 128 -17.22 21.54 3.06
C ASN A 128 -16.03 20.54 2.91
N PRO A 129 -15.96 19.43 3.69
CA PRO A 129 -15.09 18.28 3.44
C PRO A 129 -14.98 17.79 1.99
N ASP A 130 -16.07 17.87 1.21
CA ASP A 130 -16.08 17.44 -0.19
C ASP A 130 -15.13 18.27 -1.08
N ASP A 131 -15.06 19.59 -0.87
CA ASP A 131 -14.18 20.48 -1.63
C ASP A 131 -12.70 20.16 -1.35
N LEU A 132 -12.39 19.83 -0.08
CA LEU A 132 -11.06 19.38 0.30
C LEU A 132 -10.73 18.06 -0.38
N ALA A 133 -11.62 17.06 -0.30
CA ALA A 133 -11.42 15.76 -0.94
C ALA A 133 -11.14 15.89 -2.44
N ASP A 134 -11.90 16.75 -3.15
CA ASP A 134 -11.70 17.02 -4.57
C ASP A 134 -10.35 17.69 -4.89
N PHE A 135 -9.93 18.65 -4.06
CA PHE A 135 -8.62 19.27 -4.21
C PHE A 135 -7.48 18.27 -3.95
N VAL A 136 -7.60 17.45 -2.91
CA VAL A 136 -6.58 16.45 -2.58
C VAL A 136 -6.49 15.39 -3.68
N ARG A 137 -7.62 14.93 -4.26
CA ARG A 137 -7.61 14.02 -5.43
C ARG A 137 -6.82 14.60 -6.60
N LEU A 138 -6.98 15.89 -6.89
CA LEU A 138 -6.19 16.58 -7.91
C LEU A 138 -4.69 16.57 -7.61
N LYS A 139 -4.30 16.81 -6.35
CA LYS A 139 -2.90 16.73 -5.95
C LYS A 139 -2.34 15.31 -6.07
N VAL A 140 -3.07 14.31 -5.61
CA VAL A 140 -2.68 12.89 -5.71
C VAL A 140 -2.49 12.48 -7.17
N ASN A 141 -3.45 12.79 -8.05
CA ASN A 141 -3.36 12.46 -9.46
C ASN A 141 -2.17 13.16 -10.13
N SER A 142 -1.87 14.41 -9.76
CA SER A 142 -0.71 15.14 -10.28
C SER A 142 0.63 14.54 -9.84
N LEU A 143 0.70 13.92 -8.67
CA LEU A 143 1.95 13.41 -8.10
C LEU A 143 2.21 11.94 -8.44
N TYR A 144 1.16 11.12 -8.50
CA TYR A 144 1.29 9.66 -8.45
C TYR A 144 0.63 8.91 -9.62
N SER A 145 -0.14 9.57 -10.49
CA SER A 145 -0.93 8.83 -11.49
C SER A 145 -0.13 8.25 -12.66
N GLY A 146 1.13 8.67 -12.86
CA GLY A 146 1.98 8.21 -13.98
C GLY A 146 1.52 8.64 -15.39
N GLU A 147 0.28 9.11 -15.53
CA GLU A 147 -0.32 9.59 -16.77
C GLU A 147 -0.13 11.11 -16.90
N PRO A 148 0.29 11.63 -18.07
CA PRO A 148 0.42 13.06 -18.28
C PRO A 148 -0.93 13.75 -18.07
N VAL A 149 -0.90 14.95 -17.48
CA VAL A 149 -2.04 15.84 -17.23
C VAL A 149 -2.65 16.33 -18.56
N SER A 150 -3.24 15.43 -19.35
CA SER A 150 -3.83 15.75 -20.66
C SER A 150 -5.32 16.10 -20.56
N TYR A 151 -5.89 16.13 -19.35
CA TYR A 151 -7.25 16.59 -19.15
C TYR A 151 -7.28 18.13 -19.14
N SER A 152 -7.61 18.71 -20.29
CA SER A 152 -7.75 20.16 -20.50
C SER A 152 -8.51 20.85 -19.35
N THR A 153 -7.80 21.71 -18.62
CA THR A 153 -8.35 22.64 -17.60
C THR A 153 -9.24 23.74 -18.20
N THR A 154 -9.31 23.86 -19.52
CA THR A 154 -10.19 24.81 -20.20
C THR A 154 -11.63 24.28 -20.25
N ARG A 155 -12.55 24.90 -19.49
CA ARG A 155 -13.99 24.90 -19.80
C ARG A 155 -14.19 25.59 -21.16
N ARG A 156 -13.95 24.88 -22.27
CA ARG A 156 -14.46 25.31 -23.57
C ARG A 156 -15.98 25.13 -23.55
N PHE A 157 -16.71 26.22 -23.71
CA PHE A 157 -18.15 26.19 -24.00
C PHE A 157 -18.37 25.40 -25.30
N MET A 158 -18.57 24.09 -25.18
CA MET A 158 -18.97 23.24 -26.28
C MET A 158 -20.50 23.18 -26.35
N SER A 159 -21.02 23.47 -27.54
CA SER A 159 -22.42 23.31 -27.92
C SER A 159 -22.96 21.95 -27.47
N LYS A 160 -24.17 21.94 -26.88
CA LYS A 160 -24.90 20.79 -26.31
C LYS A 160 -25.21 19.63 -27.29
N ARG A 161 -24.64 19.63 -28.50
CA ARG A 161 -25.00 18.67 -29.56
C ARG A 161 -23.93 17.65 -29.95
N SER A 162 -22.76 17.60 -29.30
CA SER A 162 -21.73 16.59 -29.65
C SER A 162 -20.99 15.93 -28.48
N LEU A 163 -21.47 16.04 -27.24
CA LEU A 163 -20.91 15.30 -26.10
C LEU A 163 -21.76 14.05 -25.81
N GLN A 164 -21.76 13.09 -26.74
CA GLN A 164 -21.77 11.71 -26.28
C GLN A 164 -20.41 11.50 -25.63
N SER A 165 -20.34 11.71 -24.31
CA SER A 165 -19.20 11.30 -23.50
C SER A 165 -18.98 9.81 -23.78
N ARG A 166 -18.02 9.50 -24.66
CA ARG A 166 -17.51 8.13 -24.78
C ARG A 166 -16.83 7.87 -23.45
N ARG A 167 -17.52 7.18 -22.55
CA ARG A 167 -16.89 6.60 -21.36
C ARG A 167 -15.61 5.91 -21.83
N PRO A 168 -14.45 6.19 -21.23
CA PRO A 168 -13.23 5.48 -21.60
C PRO A 168 -13.50 3.98 -21.49
N PRO A 169 -13.00 3.17 -22.45
CA PRO A 169 -13.23 1.73 -22.39
C PRO A 169 -12.66 1.19 -21.08
N SER A 170 -13.35 0.19 -20.53
CA SER A 170 -12.82 -0.60 -19.41
C SER A 170 -11.47 -1.18 -19.81
N ARG A 171 -10.50 -1.12 -18.90
CA ARG A 171 -9.18 -1.73 -19.03
C ARG A 171 -9.06 -2.82 -17.97
N LYS A 172 -8.20 -3.81 -18.19
CA LYS A 172 -7.88 -4.82 -17.18
C LYS A 172 -6.56 -4.47 -16.50
N THR A 173 -6.49 -4.63 -15.18
CA THR A 173 -5.27 -4.51 -14.37
C THR A 173 -4.98 -5.84 -13.69
N TRP A 174 -3.69 -6.13 -13.49
CA TRP A 174 -3.19 -7.36 -12.90
C TRP A 174 -2.26 -7.10 -11.72
N SER A 175 -2.42 -7.88 -10.66
CA SER A 175 -1.56 -7.84 -9.48
C SER A 175 -1.38 -9.23 -8.87
N VAL A 176 -0.40 -9.38 -7.98
CA VAL A 176 -0.37 -10.52 -7.05
C VAL A 176 -0.65 -10.04 -5.64
N ALA A 177 -1.66 -10.64 -5.00
CA ALA A 177 -1.87 -10.54 -3.56
C ALA A 177 -1.03 -11.60 -2.85
N ILE A 178 -0.33 -11.18 -1.79
CA ILE A 178 0.55 -12.00 -0.98
C ILE A 178 0.04 -11.92 0.46
N SER A 179 -0.09 -13.06 1.11
CA SER A 179 -0.27 -13.12 2.56
C SER A 179 0.56 -14.20 3.20
N VAL A 180 1.07 -13.95 4.41
CA VAL A 180 1.88 -14.92 5.17
C VAL A 180 1.79 -14.61 6.67
N GLU A 181 1.81 -15.64 7.49
CA GLU A 181 1.93 -15.55 8.95
C GLU A 181 3.37 -15.21 9.33
N LYS A 182 3.57 -14.08 10.02
CA LYS A 182 4.90 -13.60 10.40
C LYS A 182 5.63 -14.57 11.33
N ALA A 183 4.91 -15.33 12.15
CA ALA A 183 5.50 -16.32 13.07
C ALA A 183 6.18 -17.51 12.37
N GLU A 184 5.89 -17.74 11.08
CA GLU A 184 6.50 -18.81 10.28
C GLU A 184 7.87 -18.42 9.70
N LEU A 185 8.28 -17.16 9.90
CA LEU A 185 9.45 -16.57 9.27
C LEU A 185 10.51 -16.16 10.29
N PRO A 186 11.81 -16.39 10.01
CA PRO A 186 12.86 -15.61 10.65
C PRO A 186 12.75 -14.15 10.19
N LEU A 187 12.26 -13.28 11.08
CA LEU A 187 12.12 -11.85 10.81
C LEU A 187 13.39 -11.10 11.21
N PRO A 188 13.74 -10.01 10.52
CA PRO A 188 13.08 -9.47 9.32
C PRO A 188 13.33 -10.30 8.05
N ALA A 189 12.32 -10.33 7.17
CA ALA A 189 12.33 -11.10 5.93
C ALA A 189 11.84 -10.27 4.74
N THR A 190 12.01 -10.79 3.53
CA THR A 190 11.47 -10.17 2.31
C THR A 190 10.99 -11.23 1.34
N VAL A 191 9.73 -11.10 0.89
CA VAL A 191 9.20 -11.83 -0.26
C VAL A 191 9.44 -10.98 -1.52
N ARG A 192 10.07 -11.56 -2.53
CA ARG A 192 10.44 -10.89 -3.78
C ARG A 192 9.65 -11.51 -4.92
N CYS A 193 8.97 -10.67 -5.69
CA CYS A 193 8.19 -11.09 -6.84
C CYS A 193 8.94 -10.75 -8.12
N TYR A 194 9.09 -11.75 -8.99
CA TYR A 194 9.72 -11.60 -10.31
C TYR A 194 8.74 -12.02 -11.40
N VAL A 195 8.80 -11.31 -12.51
CA VAL A 195 8.22 -11.74 -13.78
C VAL A 195 9.37 -11.90 -14.76
N ASP A 196 9.52 -13.12 -15.27
CA ASP A 196 10.71 -13.57 -16.00
C ASP A 196 11.97 -13.39 -15.12
N ASN A 197 12.94 -12.57 -15.54
CA ASN A 197 14.13 -12.27 -14.74
C ASN A 197 14.09 -10.89 -14.05
N SER A 198 12.99 -10.15 -14.20
CA SER A 198 12.86 -8.80 -13.65
C SER A 198 12.15 -8.82 -12.32
N LEU A 199 12.76 -8.20 -11.31
CA LEU A 199 12.11 -7.95 -10.02
C LEU A 199 11.01 -6.91 -10.22
N VAL A 200 9.76 -7.28 -9.99
CA VAL A 200 8.59 -6.40 -10.20
C VAL A 200 8.10 -5.78 -8.89
N GLY A 201 8.40 -6.40 -7.75
CA GLY A 201 8.05 -5.84 -6.45
C GLY A 201 8.58 -6.68 -5.29
N LYS A 202 8.37 -6.16 -4.08
CA LYS A 202 8.77 -6.81 -2.83
C LYS A 202 7.73 -6.55 -1.74
N MET A 203 7.61 -7.50 -0.82
CA MET A 203 6.94 -7.35 0.45
C MET A 203 8.00 -7.47 1.56
N ALA A 204 8.29 -6.35 2.20
CA ALA A 204 9.17 -6.29 3.36
C ALA A 204 8.42 -6.62 4.65
N LEU A 205 9.01 -7.52 5.44
CA LEU A 205 8.48 -8.02 6.70
C LEU A 205 9.42 -7.58 7.83
N LEU A 206 9.04 -6.52 8.55
CA LEU A 206 9.83 -6.02 9.67
C LEU A 206 9.62 -6.90 10.92
N ALA A 207 10.56 -6.83 11.85
CA ALA A 207 10.65 -7.73 13.02
C ALA A 207 9.48 -7.64 14.02
N VAL A 208 8.72 -6.54 14.03
CA VAL A 208 7.61 -6.32 14.96
C VAL A 208 6.37 -5.86 14.15
N PRO A 209 5.16 -6.36 14.45
CA PRO A 209 4.87 -7.48 15.37
C PRO A 209 5.51 -8.80 14.88
N ALA A 210 5.81 -9.73 15.77
CA ALA A 210 6.47 -11.00 15.38
C ALA A 210 5.48 -12.05 14.84
N THR A 211 4.18 -11.78 14.97
CA THR A 211 3.06 -12.67 14.70
C THR A 211 1.99 -11.91 13.90
N GLY A 212 1.04 -12.64 13.35
CA GLY A 212 -0.09 -12.12 12.59
C GLY A 212 0.09 -12.32 11.09
N ILE A 213 -1.05 -12.49 10.41
CA ILE A 213 -1.08 -12.56 8.94
C ILE A 213 -0.94 -11.14 8.39
N THR A 214 0.06 -10.97 7.54
CA THR A 214 0.35 -9.71 6.85
C THR A 214 -0.01 -9.80 5.38
N HIS A 215 -0.43 -8.68 4.79
CA HIS A 215 -0.91 -8.61 3.42
C HIS A 215 -0.13 -7.59 2.57
N SER A 216 0.16 -7.95 1.33
CA SER A 216 0.74 -7.04 0.35
C SER A 216 0.15 -7.29 -1.04
N THR A 217 0.22 -6.27 -1.89
CA THR A 217 -0.23 -6.36 -3.28
C THR A 217 0.84 -5.77 -4.17
N ILE A 218 1.31 -6.54 -5.15
CA ILE A 218 2.32 -6.12 -6.11
C ILE A 218 1.67 -5.99 -7.49
N PRO A 219 1.59 -4.78 -8.07
CA PRO A 219 1.12 -4.59 -9.44
C PRO A 219 2.03 -5.29 -10.46
N LEU A 220 1.43 -5.93 -11.46
CA LEU A 220 2.13 -6.64 -12.54
C LEU A 220 2.03 -5.93 -13.89
N ASP A 221 1.14 -4.94 -14.03
CA ASP A 221 0.79 -4.29 -15.30
C ASP A 221 2.02 -3.79 -16.09
N ALA A 222 2.98 -3.15 -15.41
CA ALA A 222 4.17 -2.62 -16.06
C ALA A 222 5.03 -3.73 -16.69
N ALA A 223 5.19 -4.85 -15.98
CA ALA A 223 5.97 -5.99 -16.46
C ALA A 223 5.27 -6.75 -17.58
N LEU A 224 3.95 -6.95 -17.45
CA LEU A 224 3.13 -7.60 -18.47
C LEU A 224 3.04 -6.76 -19.75
N SER A 225 2.92 -5.43 -19.61
CA SER A 225 2.97 -4.49 -20.73
C SER A 225 4.33 -4.49 -21.41
N ALA A 226 5.43 -4.55 -20.64
CA ALA A 226 6.79 -4.66 -21.18
C ALA A 226 7.00 -5.98 -21.94
N ALA A 227 6.29 -7.05 -21.56
CA ALA A 227 6.23 -8.32 -22.30
C ALA A 227 5.31 -8.27 -23.53
N SER A 228 4.68 -7.13 -23.83
CA SER A 228 3.75 -6.93 -24.96
C SER A 228 2.52 -7.85 -24.93
N LEU A 229 2.05 -8.23 -23.74
CA LEU A 229 0.83 -9.02 -23.57
C LEU A 229 -0.42 -8.16 -23.76
N ASP A 230 -1.47 -8.75 -24.33
CA ASP A 230 -2.81 -8.18 -24.27
C ASP A 230 -3.40 -8.43 -22.88
N LEU A 231 -3.37 -7.40 -22.02
CA LEU A 231 -3.87 -7.52 -20.66
C LEU A 231 -5.36 -7.85 -20.58
N ALA A 232 -6.13 -7.64 -21.66
CA ALA A 232 -7.55 -8.00 -21.70
C ALA A 232 -7.77 -9.50 -21.93
N CYS A 233 -6.77 -10.22 -22.46
CA CYS A 233 -6.83 -11.66 -22.70
C CYS A 233 -6.35 -12.42 -21.46
N GLU A 234 -7.30 -12.92 -20.67
CA GLU A 234 -7.03 -13.67 -19.43
C GLU A 234 -6.16 -14.90 -19.66
N ASP A 235 -6.44 -15.68 -20.71
CA ASP A 235 -5.69 -16.89 -21.05
C ASP A 235 -4.21 -16.58 -21.38
N ASP A 236 -3.95 -15.51 -22.15
CA ASP A 236 -2.59 -15.12 -22.51
C ASP A 236 -1.78 -14.70 -21.28
N VAL A 237 -2.40 -13.91 -20.38
CA VAL A 237 -1.72 -13.42 -19.18
C VAL A 237 -1.49 -14.55 -18.17
N THR A 238 -2.50 -15.37 -17.91
CA THR A 238 -2.39 -16.50 -16.96
C THR A 238 -1.38 -17.53 -17.44
N GLN A 239 -1.42 -17.92 -18.73
CA GLN A 239 -0.44 -18.86 -19.29
C GLN A 239 1.00 -18.31 -19.24
N TYR A 240 1.17 -17.00 -19.46
CA TYR A 240 2.48 -16.37 -19.34
C TYR A 240 2.96 -16.36 -17.88
N LEU A 241 2.11 -15.96 -16.95
CA LEU A 241 2.43 -15.89 -15.52
C LEU A 241 2.72 -17.28 -14.93
N ASP A 242 2.02 -18.33 -15.36
CA ASP A 242 2.31 -19.71 -14.94
C ASP A 242 3.76 -20.14 -15.24
N GLN A 243 4.37 -19.59 -16.30
CA GLN A 243 5.74 -19.92 -16.69
C GLN A 243 6.78 -18.94 -16.15
N LYS A 244 6.38 -17.68 -15.92
CA LYS A 244 7.31 -16.55 -15.73
C LYS A 244 7.21 -15.90 -14.37
N LEU A 245 6.13 -16.10 -13.63
CA LEU A 245 5.98 -15.57 -12.29
C LEU A 245 6.80 -16.43 -11.32
N ARG A 246 7.62 -15.77 -10.51
CA ARG A 246 8.51 -16.46 -9.57
C ARG A 246 8.62 -15.66 -8.28
N PHE A 247 8.66 -16.38 -7.17
CA PHE A 247 8.84 -15.82 -5.84
C PHE A 247 10.12 -16.35 -5.20
N GLU A 248 10.82 -15.47 -4.51
CA GLU A 248 11.91 -15.82 -3.61
C GLU A 248 11.59 -15.24 -2.24
N VAL A 249 11.89 -15.99 -1.19
CA VAL A 249 11.81 -15.49 0.18
C VAL A 249 13.21 -15.53 0.77
N GLN A 250 13.60 -14.47 1.46
CA GLN A 250 14.93 -14.34 2.04
C GLN A 250 14.89 -13.62 3.38
N GLU A 251 15.84 -13.98 4.25
CA GLU A 251 16.19 -13.22 5.44
C GLU A 251 16.86 -11.88 5.09
N GLY A 252 17.08 -11.04 6.10
CA GLY A 252 17.75 -9.74 5.95
C GLY A 252 19.17 -9.77 5.42
N ASP A 253 19.90 -10.83 5.74
CA ASP A 253 21.25 -11.06 5.24
C ASP A 253 21.27 -11.64 3.81
N GLY A 254 20.09 -11.92 3.24
CA GLY A 254 19.92 -12.52 1.92
C GLY A 254 19.87 -14.05 1.92
N THR A 255 19.93 -14.70 3.08
CA THR A 255 19.80 -16.15 3.20
C THR A 255 18.44 -16.61 2.66
N PRO A 256 18.38 -17.55 1.69
CA PRO A 256 17.11 -18.02 1.13
C PRO A 256 16.28 -18.82 2.14
N ILE A 257 14.99 -18.51 2.23
CA ILE A 257 14.01 -19.25 3.02
C ILE A 257 13.20 -20.15 2.08
N GLN A 258 13.08 -21.44 2.44
CA GLN A 258 12.36 -22.41 1.63
C GLN A 258 10.85 -22.15 1.73
N ILE A 259 10.17 -22.03 0.59
CA ILE A 259 8.73 -21.73 0.59
C ILE A 259 7.92 -22.76 1.38
N ASN A 260 8.34 -24.03 1.36
CA ASN A 260 7.67 -25.13 2.01
C ASN A 260 7.69 -25.04 3.55
N SER A 261 8.50 -24.17 4.14
CA SER A 261 8.48 -23.90 5.59
C SER A 261 7.41 -22.90 6.01
N MET A 262 6.67 -22.31 5.07
CA MET A 262 5.64 -21.29 5.29
C MET A 262 4.27 -21.78 4.78
N PRO A 263 3.59 -22.70 5.49
CA PRO A 263 2.31 -23.23 5.04
C PRO A 263 1.20 -22.19 4.93
N SER A 264 1.33 -21.03 5.59
CA SER A 264 0.39 -19.92 5.47
C SER A 264 0.60 -19.04 4.23
N LEU A 265 1.72 -19.18 3.51
CA LEU A 265 2.05 -18.33 2.37
C LEU A 265 1.02 -18.54 1.25
N GLU A 266 0.20 -17.54 1.02
CA GLU A 266 -0.77 -17.49 -0.08
C GLU A 266 -0.30 -16.49 -1.13
N LEU A 267 -0.30 -16.94 -2.39
CA LEU A 267 0.04 -16.15 -3.57
C LEU A 267 -1.14 -16.23 -4.54
N ILE A 268 -1.77 -15.10 -4.81
CA ILE A 268 -2.98 -15.05 -5.62
C ILE A 268 -2.80 -14.02 -6.71
N VAL A 269 -2.75 -14.49 -7.95
CA VAL A 269 -2.82 -13.58 -9.10
C VAL A 269 -4.25 -13.08 -9.18
N GLN A 270 -4.41 -11.77 -9.33
CA GLN A 270 -5.69 -11.09 -9.38
C GLN A 270 -5.77 -10.28 -10.65
N ASP A 271 -6.94 -10.32 -11.29
CA ASP A 271 -7.30 -9.36 -12.33
C ASP A 271 -8.59 -8.61 -11.96
N GLN A 272 -8.67 -7.39 -12.48
CA GLN A 272 -9.82 -6.54 -12.24
C GLN A 272 -10.04 -5.62 -13.44
N ASP A 273 -11.29 -5.52 -13.86
CA ASP A 273 -11.71 -4.49 -14.80
C ASP A 273 -11.73 -3.14 -14.08
N PHE A 274 -11.19 -2.10 -14.71
CA PHE A 274 -11.26 -0.73 -14.19
C PHE A 274 -11.64 0.26 -15.28
N THR A 275 -12.42 1.25 -14.90
CA THR A 275 -12.72 2.41 -15.75
C THR A 275 -11.76 3.53 -15.35
N PRO A 276 -10.91 4.03 -16.28
CA PRO A 276 -10.02 5.15 -16.00
C PRO A 276 -10.78 6.40 -15.53
N ARG A 277 -10.12 7.23 -14.71
CA ARG A 277 -10.65 8.54 -14.29
C ARG A 277 -11.04 9.40 -15.49
N GLN A 278 -12.13 10.15 -15.40
CA GLN A 278 -12.55 11.06 -16.49
C GLN A 278 -12.02 12.48 -16.31
N SER A 279 -11.53 12.81 -15.11
CA SER A 279 -10.87 14.07 -14.79
C SER A 279 -9.79 13.87 -13.74
N ASP A 280 -8.92 14.88 -13.56
CA ASP A 280 -7.89 14.85 -12.52
C ASP A 280 -8.46 14.97 -11.09
N ARG A 281 -9.76 15.18 -10.92
CA ARG A 281 -10.43 15.19 -9.60
C ARG A 281 -11.10 13.87 -9.25
N GLU A 282 -11.01 12.89 -10.13
CA GLU A 282 -11.61 11.57 -9.93
C GLU A 282 -10.51 10.51 -9.84
N PHE A 283 -10.84 9.42 -9.15
CA PHE A 283 -10.06 8.19 -9.20
C PHE A 283 -10.70 7.21 -10.17
N PRO A 284 -9.92 6.26 -10.72
CA PRO A 284 -10.49 5.14 -11.46
C PRO A 284 -11.47 4.36 -10.58
N THR A 285 -12.49 3.78 -11.21
CA THR A 285 -13.43 2.88 -10.53
C THR A 285 -13.11 1.45 -10.92
N TYR A 286 -13.08 0.56 -9.93
CA TYR A 286 -12.71 -0.82 -10.10
C TYR A 286 -13.93 -1.74 -9.99
N GLY A 287 -13.95 -2.80 -10.81
CA GLY A 287 -14.98 -3.82 -10.85
C GLY A 287 -14.78 -4.92 -9.80
N ALA A 288 -15.37 -6.09 -10.01
CA ALA A 288 -15.09 -7.24 -9.15
C ALA A 288 -13.66 -7.77 -9.39
N THR A 289 -13.01 -8.24 -8.33
CA THR A 289 -11.70 -8.89 -8.41
C THR A 289 -11.89 -10.37 -8.72
N ASN A 290 -11.28 -10.82 -9.81
CA ASN A 290 -11.12 -12.24 -10.12
C ASN A 290 -9.84 -12.75 -9.45
N ARG A 291 -9.86 -13.99 -8.97
CA ARG A 291 -8.75 -14.60 -8.22
C ARG A 291 -8.31 -15.88 -8.92
N HIS A 292 -7.01 -15.95 -9.19
CA HIS A 292 -6.31 -17.08 -9.79
C HIS A 292 -5.29 -17.59 -8.77
N PRO A 293 -5.64 -18.60 -7.95
CA PRO A 293 -4.73 -19.14 -6.95
C PRO A 293 -3.46 -19.67 -7.63
N TRP A 294 -2.31 -19.12 -7.27
CA TRP A 294 -1.04 -19.56 -7.82
C TRP A 294 -0.49 -20.69 -6.95
N LYS A 295 -0.30 -21.87 -7.55
CA LYS A 295 0.24 -23.02 -6.82
C LYS A 295 1.76 -22.92 -6.75
N VAL A 296 2.28 -22.77 -5.54
CA VAL A 296 3.69 -23.03 -5.23
C VAL A 296 4.00 -24.46 -5.69
N GLY A 297 4.85 -24.62 -6.71
CA GLY A 297 5.28 -25.93 -7.23
C GLY A 297 4.55 -26.45 -8.48
N GLY A 298 3.71 -25.64 -9.14
CA GLY A 298 3.11 -25.99 -10.45
C GLY A 298 4.07 -25.76 -11.63
N SER A 299 4.76 -26.81 -12.07
CA SER A 299 5.56 -26.88 -13.31
C SER A 299 6.66 -25.83 -13.51
N GLY A 300 7.69 -25.84 -12.65
CA GLY A 300 8.84 -24.96 -12.90
C GLY A 300 10.01 -25.00 -11.91
N GLU A 301 10.06 -25.95 -10.96
CA GLU A 301 11.28 -26.19 -10.18
C GLU A 301 12.41 -26.66 -11.11
N ARG A 302 13.10 -25.70 -11.73
CA ARG A 302 14.53 -25.79 -11.95
C ARG A 302 15.17 -25.00 -10.82
N VAL A 303 15.28 -25.65 -9.67
CA VAL A 303 16.33 -25.35 -8.70
C VAL A 303 17.65 -25.53 -9.44
N ARG A 304 18.19 -24.46 -10.02
CA ARG A 304 19.60 -24.43 -10.40
C ARG A 304 20.38 -24.32 -9.09
N GLY A 305 20.68 -25.48 -8.51
CA GLY A 305 21.76 -25.59 -7.55
C GLY A 305 23.03 -25.08 -8.23
N LEU A 306 23.64 -24.05 -7.64
CA LEU A 306 25.03 -23.71 -7.92
C LEU A 306 25.87 -24.86 -7.35
N VAL A 307 26.45 -25.65 -8.24
CA VAL A 307 27.68 -26.40 -7.97
C VAL A 307 28.85 -25.46 -8.28
#